data_AF-A0A7Y9YD02-F1
#
_entry.id   AF-A0A7Y9YD02-F1
#
_cell.length_a   1.000
_cell.length_b   1.000
_cell.length_c   1.000
_cell.angle_alpha   90.00
_cell.angle_beta   90.00
_cell.angle_gamma   90.00
#
_symmetry.space_group_name_H-M   'P 1'
#
loop_
_entity.id
_entity.type
_entity.pdbx_description
1 polymer ?
#
loop_
_entity_poly.entity_id
_entity_poly.type
_entity_poly.pdbx_seq_one_letter_code
_entity_poly.pdbx_strand_id
1 'polypeptide(L)'
;MGMLDRFRRDRGPRMRGPAKDGYRTGSTRVRAADSTDVEHLTTWVGARRGVEGFVEPRTAVSDVTLLLVAHDGEWTRRRVPSVKWAHDFCNRAQVPSYDAAVVGVPQRMRDWNRRQREAQKQQARDLDS
;
A
#
# COMPACT_ATOMS: atom_id res chain seq x y z
N MET A 1 -20.69 -60.97 33.56
CA MET A 1 -20.73 -59.92 34.61
C MET A 1 -19.76 -58.85 34.15
N GLY A 2 -20.21 -57.69 33.64
CA GLY A 2 -20.78 -56.59 34.45
C GLY A 2 -19.64 -55.95 35.26
N MET A 3 -19.45 -54.65 35.40
CA MET A 3 -20.31 -53.48 35.30
C MET A 3 -19.39 -52.27 35.64
N LEU A 4 -19.63 -51.11 35.03
CA LEU A 4 -19.40 -49.75 35.54
C LEU A 4 -18.10 -49.39 36.30
N ASP A 5 -17.33 -48.43 35.77
CA ASP A 5 -17.06 -47.15 36.45
C ASP A 5 -16.53 -46.13 35.41
N ARG A 6 -17.28 -45.11 34.99
CA ARG A 6 -17.72 -43.86 35.68
C ARG A 6 -16.64 -42.74 35.62
N PHE A 7 -16.92 -41.81 34.71
CA PHE A 7 -16.71 -40.36 34.79
C PHE A 7 -15.34 -39.78 35.14
N ARG A 8 -14.83 -38.94 34.21
CA ARG A 8 -14.58 -37.49 34.40
C ARG A 8 -14.26 -36.87 33.03
N ARG A 9 -15.18 -36.08 32.46
CA ARG A 9 -15.03 -34.60 32.32
C ARG A 9 -13.56 -34.18 32.16
N ASP A 10 -13.17 -33.76 30.96
CA ASP A 10 -12.63 -32.41 30.82
C ASP A 10 -12.72 -31.88 29.38
N ARG A 11 -12.99 -30.58 29.27
CA ARG A 11 -13.19 -29.85 28.02
C ARG A 11 -11.82 -29.42 27.51
N GLY A 12 -11.31 -30.13 26.51
CA GLY A 12 -10.07 -29.72 25.84
C GLY A 12 -10.20 -28.33 25.19
N PRO A 13 -9.26 -27.39 25.43
CA PRO A 13 -9.33 -26.06 24.85
C PRO A 13 -9.06 -26.12 23.33
N ARG A 14 -9.98 -25.52 22.55
CA ARG A 14 -9.79 -25.34 21.11
C ARG A 14 -8.59 -24.43 20.88
N MET A 15 -7.51 -24.97 20.32
CA MET A 15 -6.38 -24.15 19.89
C MET A 15 -6.83 -23.24 18.74
N ARG A 16 -6.76 -21.94 18.99
CA ARG A 16 -6.86 -20.87 18.01
C ARG A 16 -5.75 -21.05 16.99
N GLY A 17 -6.10 -20.97 15.71
CA GLY A 17 -5.15 -21.05 14.59
C GLY A 17 -4.01 -20.02 14.73
N PRO A 18 -2.83 -20.31 14.16
CA PRO A 18 -1.68 -19.43 14.28
C PRO A 18 -1.96 -18.07 13.64
N ALA A 19 -1.47 -17.05 14.33
CA ALA A 19 -1.56 -15.66 13.95
C ALA A 19 -0.86 -15.39 12.62
N LYS A 20 -1.47 -14.48 11.87
CA LYS A 20 -1.01 -13.82 10.65
C LYS A 20 0.31 -13.05 10.86
N ASP A 21 1.42 -13.76 10.99
CA ASP A 21 2.75 -13.16 10.95
C ASP A 21 3.33 -13.23 9.53
N GLY A 22 2.81 -12.36 8.66
CA GLY A 22 3.28 -12.19 7.27
C GLY A 22 4.56 -11.36 7.12
N TYR A 23 5.30 -11.12 8.22
CA TYR A 23 6.56 -10.38 8.20
C TYR A 23 7.75 -11.34 8.36
N ARG A 24 8.05 -12.11 7.31
CA ARG A 24 9.41 -12.50 6.90
C ARG A 24 9.35 -13.46 5.72
N THR A 25 9.91 -13.04 4.59
CA THR A 25 10.85 -13.80 3.74
C THR A 25 10.84 -13.21 2.33
N GLY A 26 12.03 -12.88 1.84
CA GLY A 26 12.24 -12.36 0.50
C GLY A 26 11.71 -13.29 -0.58
N SER A 27 10.99 -12.72 -1.52
CA SER A 27 10.78 -13.30 -2.84
C SER A 27 10.92 -12.16 -3.84
N THR A 28 12.05 -12.13 -4.54
CA THR A 28 12.30 -11.26 -5.69
C THR A 28 11.50 -11.79 -6.89
N ARG A 29 10.19 -11.89 -6.72
CA ARG A 29 9.23 -12.08 -7.80
C ARG A 29 8.27 -10.91 -7.70
N VAL A 30 8.17 -10.16 -8.77
CA VAL A 30 7.36 -8.95 -8.81
C VAL A 30 5.90 -9.37 -8.56
N ARG A 31 5.42 -9.18 -7.32
CA ARG A 31 4.03 -9.44 -6.93
C ARG A 31 3.09 -8.64 -7.84
N ALA A 32 2.09 -9.33 -8.39
CA ALA A 32 1.01 -8.74 -9.16
C ALA A 32 0.20 -7.75 -8.30
N ALA A 33 -0.54 -6.85 -8.97
CA ALA A 33 -1.45 -5.93 -8.29
C ALA A 33 -2.54 -6.71 -7.53
N ASP A 34 -2.67 -6.42 -6.23
CA ASP A 34 -3.61 -7.11 -5.35
C ASP A 34 -4.87 -6.24 -5.11
N SER A 35 -5.98 -6.88 -4.74
CA SER A 35 -7.20 -6.26 -4.20
C SER A 35 -6.91 -5.21 -3.10
N THR A 36 -5.92 -5.48 -2.25
CA THR A 36 -5.46 -4.58 -1.20
C THR A 36 -4.88 -3.27 -1.77
N ASP A 37 -4.16 -3.33 -2.90
CA ASP A 37 -3.61 -2.14 -3.55
C ASP A 37 -4.74 -1.25 -4.09
N VAL A 38 -5.78 -1.86 -4.66
CA VAL A 38 -6.95 -1.15 -5.20
C VAL A 38 -7.75 -0.47 -4.09
N GLU A 39 -8.00 -1.17 -2.98
CA GLU A 39 -8.69 -0.61 -1.81
C GLU A 39 -7.89 0.55 -1.21
N HIS A 40 -6.56 0.40 -1.11
CA HIS A 40 -5.68 1.46 -0.66
C HIS A 40 -5.77 2.69 -1.58
N LEU A 41 -5.66 2.50 -2.89
CA LEU A 41 -5.78 3.62 -3.86
C LEU A 41 -7.15 4.31 -3.73
N THR A 42 -8.23 3.53 -3.62
CA THR A 42 -9.59 4.05 -3.48
C THR A 42 -9.75 4.89 -2.21
N THR A 43 -9.32 4.35 -1.07
CA THR A 43 -9.34 5.04 0.22
C THR A 43 -8.49 6.31 0.18
N TRP A 44 -7.32 6.23 -0.43
CA TRP A 44 -6.38 7.35 -0.48
C TRP A 44 -6.91 8.52 -1.32
N VAL A 45 -7.54 8.23 -2.47
CA VAL A 45 -8.20 9.26 -3.31
C VAL A 45 -9.36 9.90 -2.56
N GLY A 46 -10.21 9.10 -1.90
CA GLY A 46 -11.37 9.63 -1.15
C GLY A 46 -10.99 10.51 0.04
N ALA A 47 -9.82 10.30 0.63
CA ALA A 47 -9.36 11.06 1.79
C ALA A 47 -8.66 12.39 1.43
N ARG A 48 -8.32 12.63 0.15
CA ARG A 48 -7.47 13.76 -0.28
C ARG A 48 -8.13 14.58 -1.38
N ARG A 49 -7.74 15.85 -1.45
CA ARG A 49 -8.21 16.79 -2.48
C ARG A 49 -7.12 17.10 -3.47
N GLY A 50 -7.52 17.49 -4.68
CA GLY A 50 -6.62 17.87 -5.77
C GLY A 50 -5.62 16.76 -6.10
N VAL A 51 -6.09 15.52 -6.12
CA VAL A 51 -5.28 14.36 -6.45
C VAL A 51 -5.05 14.32 -7.95
N GLU A 52 -3.81 14.10 -8.35
CA GLU A 52 -3.42 13.79 -9.73
C GLU A 52 -2.75 12.41 -9.78
N GLY A 53 -3.06 11.63 -10.81
CA GLY A 53 -2.47 10.31 -11.05
C GLY A 53 -1.33 10.38 -12.07
N PHE A 54 -0.22 9.73 -11.75
CA PHE A 54 0.94 9.58 -12.61
C PHE A 54 1.14 8.08 -12.85
N VAL A 55 0.94 7.66 -14.09
CA VAL A 55 1.07 6.26 -14.49
C VAL A 55 2.51 6.02 -14.91
N GLU A 56 3.17 5.10 -14.22
CA GLU A 56 4.52 4.68 -14.55
C GLU A 56 4.42 3.37 -15.37
N PRO A 57 4.86 3.38 -16.64
CA PRO A 57 4.81 2.18 -17.46
C PRO A 57 5.76 1.10 -16.91
N ARG A 58 5.51 -0.14 -17.32
CA ARG A 58 6.39 -1.26 -16.98
C ARG A 58 7.79 -1.01 -17.54
N THR A 59 8.81 -1.25 -16.72
CA THR A 59 10.21 -1.24 -17.11
C THR A 59 10.82 -2.64 -16.98
N ALA A 60 12.11 -2.79 -17.32
CA ALA A 60 12.83 -4.05 -17.17
C ALA A 60 12.87 -4.56 -15.72
N VAL A 61 12.78 -3.65 -14.74
CA VAL A 61 12.97 -3.94 -13.31
C VAL A 61 11.75 -3.58 -12.45
N SER A 62 10.67 -3.06 -13.02
CA SER A 62 9.48 -2.66 -12.28
C SER A 62 8.21 -2.88 -13.09
N ASP A 63 7.18 -3.41 -12.43
CA ASP A 63 5.83 -3.50 -12.99
C ASP A 63 5.17 -2.13 -13.10
N VAL A 64 4.02 -2.08 -13.77
CA VAL A 64 3.21 -0.85 -13.87
C VAL A 64 2.81 -0.37 -12.48
N THR A 65 3.05 0.91 -12.20
CA THR A 65 2.66 1.55 -10.95
C THR A 65 1.81 2.78 -11.20
N LEU A 66 0.90 3.05 -10.27
CA LEU A 66 0.16 4.30 -10.21
C LEU A 66 0.66 5.09 -9.00
N LEU A 67 1.17 6.28 -9.27
CA LEU A 67 1.57 7.28 -8.30
C LEU A 67 0.47 8.33 -8.19
N LEU A 68 -0.18 8.42 -7.03
CA LEU A 68 -1.16 9.47 -6.76
C LEU A 68 -0.48 10.57 -5.95
N VAL A 69 -0.66 11.83 -6.35
CA VAL A 69 -0.08 13.00 -5.69
C VAL A 69 -1.19 14.01 -5.39
N ALA A 70 -1.38 14.33 -4.11
CA ALA A 70 -2.37 15.27 -3.63
C ALA A 70 -1.90 16.73 -3.81
N HIS A 71 -2.81 17.66 -3.54
CA HIS A 71 -2.56 19.09 -3.68
C HIS A 71 -1.37 19.60 -2.84
N ASP A 72 -1.15 19.04 -1.65
CA ASP A 72 -0.10 19.41 -0.70
C ASP A 72 1.24 18.71 -0.96
N GLY A 73 1.27 17.83 -1.97
CA GLY A 73 2.44 17.02 -2.33
C GLY A 73 2.53 15.68 -1.61
N GLU A 74 1.59 15.34 -0.72
CA GLU A 74 1.51 13.98 -0.18
C GLU A 74 1.24 13.01 -1.32
N TRP A 75 1.89 11.85 -1.29
CA TRP A 75 1.79 10.88 -2.37
C TRP A 75 1.70 9.45 -1.88
N THR A 76 1.11 8.59 -2.71
CA THR A 76 1.18 7.14 -2.55
C THR A 76 1.47 6.48 -3.88
N ARG A 77 2.17 5.34 -3.84
CA ARG A 77 2.46 4.54 -5.03
C ARG A 77 2.05 3.09 -4.80
N ARG A 78 1.28 2.53 -5.73
CA ARG A 78 0.83 1.14 -5.71
C ARG A 78 1.01 0.50 -7.08
N ARG A 79 1.16 -0.83 -7.09
CA ARG A 79 1.21 -1.60 -8.34
C ARG A 79 -0.19 -1.75 -8.90
N VAL A 80 -0.27 -1.76 -10.21
CA VAL A 80 -1.54 -1.83 -10.94
C VAL A 80 -1.45 -2.85 -12.08
N PRO A 81 -2.56 -3.48 -12.48
CA PRO A 81 -2.53 -4.54 -13.50
C PRO A 81 -2.01 -4.09 -14.86
N SER A 82 -2.30 -2.83 -15.25
CA SER A 82 -1.88 -2.27 -16.53
C SER A 82 -1.99 -0.74 -16.55
N VAL A 83 -1.35 -0.12 -17.54
CA VAL A 83 -1.45 1.33 -17.80
C VAL A 83 -2.91 1.72 -18.07
N LYS A 84 -3.62 0.94 -18.90
CA LYS A 84 -5.04 1.12 -19.17
C LYS A 84 -5.87 1.08 -17.90
N TRP A 85 -5.63 0.08 -17.04
CA TRP A 85 -6.35 -0.04 -15.77
C TRP A 85 -6.13 1.19 -14.88
N ALA A 86 -4.90 1.74 -14.86
CA ALA A 86 -4.57 2.92 -14.08
C ALA A 86 -5.35 4.15 -14.55
N HIS A 87 -5.38 4.40 -15.85
CA HIS A 87 -6.19 5.49 -16.43
C HIS A 87 -7.68 5.26 -16.18
N ASP A 88 -8.19 4.04 -16.37
CA ASP A 88 -9.60 3.72 -16.12
C ASP A 88 -9.97 3.91 -14.64
N PHE A 89 -9.06 3.57 -13.70
CA PHE A 89 -9.23 3.82 -12.27
C PHE A 89 -9.31 5.32 -11.98
N CYS A 90 -8.36 6.11 -12.49
CA CYS A 90 -8.34 7.56 -12.31
C CYS A 90 -9.59 8.22 -12.91
N ASN A 91 -10.02 7.80 -14.11
CA ASN A 91 -11.22 8.30 -14.76
C ASN A 91 -12.48 8.05 -13.92
N ARG A 92 -12.64 6.83 -13.37
CA ARG A 92 -13.76 6.51 -12.47
C ARG A 92 -13.73 7.33 -11.19
N ALA A 93 -12.54 7.63 -10.68
CA ALA A 93 -12.34 8.45 -9.49
C ALA A 93 -12.38 9.97 -9.78
N GLN A 94 -12.63 10.38 -11.03
CA GLN A 94 -12.57 11.78 -11.49
C GLN A 94 -11.23 12.46 -11.18
N VAL A 95 -10.14 11.68 -11.23
CA VAL A 95 -8.77 12.12 -11.02
C VAL A 95 -8.09 12.30 -12.39
N PRO A 96 -7.49 13.47 -12.69
CA PRO A 96 -6.67 13.63 -13.89
C PRO A 96 -5.47 12.68 -13.84
N SER A 97 -5.14 12.05 -14.97
CA SER A 97 -4.03 11.10 -15.04
C SER A 97 -3.08 11.39 -16.20
N TYR A 98 -1.78 11.21 -15.98
CA TYR A 98 -0.71 11.50 -16.92
C TYR A 98 0.31 10.37 -16.96
N ASP A 99 1.07 10.25 -18.05
CA ASP A 99 2.22 9.36 -18.12
C ASP A 99 3.43 10.01 -17.42
N ALA A 100 3.91 9.39 -16.35
CA ALA A 100 5.03 9.90 -15.56
C ALA A 100 6.33 10.01 -16.36
N ALA A 101 6.54 9.16 -17.38
CA ALA A 101 7.71 9.21 -18.23
C ALA A 101 7.69 10.43 -19.18
N VAL A 102 6.50 10.98 -19.44
CA VAL A 102 6.30 12.15 -20.30
C VAL A 102 6.36 13.44 -19.50
N VAL A 103 5.59 13.55 -18.42
CA VAL A 103 5.45 14.81 -17.65
C VAL A 103 6.42 14.92 -16.49
N GLY A 104 7.02 13.81 -16.07
CA GLY A 104 7.87 13.74 -14.87
C GLY A 104 7.09 13.82 -13.55
N VAL A 105 7.85 13.82 -12.45
CA VAL A 105 7.30 13.88 -11.09
C VAL A 105 7.04 15.35 -10.69
N PRO A 106 5.86 15.69 -10.14
CA PRO A 106 5.50 17.07 -9.84
C PRO A 106 6.35 17.69 -8.73
N GLN A 107 6.60 19.00 -8.83
CA GLN A 107 7.45 19.74 -7.88
C GLN A 107 6.94 19.64 -6.43
N ARG A 108 5.61 19.71 -6.22
CA ARG A 108 4.99 19.59 -4.89
C ARG A 108 5.33 18.29 -4.16
N MET A 109 5.47 17.17 -4.90
CA MET A 109 5.90 15.89 -4.33
C MET A 109 7.36 15.94 -3.87
N ARG A 110 8.23 16.61 -4.65
CA ARG A 110 9.65 16.81 -4.28
C ARG A 110 9.76 17.67 -3.02
N ASP A 111 8.96 18.72 -2.92
CA ASP A 111 8.92 19.61 -1.75
C ASP A 111 8.37 18.89 -0.50
N TRP A 112 7.36 18.03 -0.66
CA TRP A 112 6.89 17.17 0.42
C TRP A 112 7.98 16.21 0.91
N ASN A 113 8.70 15.55 -0.02
CA ASN A 113 9.82 14.67 0.34
C ASN A 113 10.93 15.41 1.10
N ARG A 114 11.24 16.66 0.72
CA ARG A 114 12.21 17.50 1.44
C ARG A 114 11.75 17.77 2.87
N ARG A 115 10.51 18.24 3.05
CA ARG A 115 9.92 18.49 4.37
C ARG A 115 9.91 17.25 5.27
N GLN A 116 9.56 16.09 4.72
CA GLN A 116 9.56 14.83 5.47
C GLN A 116 10.95 14.41 5.93
N ARG A 117 11.98 14.59 5.07
CA ARG A 117 13.37 14.30 5.44
C ARG A 117 13.88 15.23 6.54
N GLU A 118 13.53 16.51 6.47
CA GLU A 118 13.89 17.50 7.49
C GLU A 118 13.20 17.19 8.83
N ALA A 119 11.91 16.86 8.80
CA ALA A 119 11.16 16.47 9.99
C ALA A 119 11.73 15.19 10.64
N GLN A 120 12.08 14.17 9.85
CA GLN A 120 12.72 12.96 10.36
C GLN A 120 14.09 13.24 10.99
N LYS A 121 14.89 14.12 10.40
CA LYS A 121 16.19 14.53 10.97
C LYS A 121 16.01 15.24 12.30
N GLN A 122 15.00 16.12 12.42
CA GLN A 122 14.75 16.82 13.68
C GLN A 122 14.31 15.83 14.77
N GLN A 123 13.36 14.95 14.47
CA GLN A 123 12.92 13.90 15.40
C GLN A 123 14.08 13.03 15.88
N ALA A 124 15.00 12.65 14.99
CA ALA A 124 16.18 11.87 15.35
C ALA A 124 17.14 12.62 16.29
N ARG A 125 17.25 13.95 16.17
CA ARG A 125 18.08 14.78 17.07
C ARG A 125 17.42 14.95 18.44
N ASP A 126 16.10 15.11 18.47
CA ASP A 126 15.33 15.25 19.70
C ASP A 126 15.31 13.95 20.53
N LEU A 127 15.41 12.80 19.88
CA LEU A 127 15.53 11.48 20.52
C LEU A 127 16.94 11.20 21.10
N ASP A 128 17.96 11.92 20.62
CA ASP A 128 19.37 11.77 21.01
C ASP A 128 19.83 12.81 22.04
N SER A 129 18.92 13.73 22.44
CA SER A 129 19.16 14.80 23.43
C SER A 129 18.46 14.50 24.75
#